data_AF-A0A6P5R5V1-F1
#
_entry.id   AF-A0A6P5R5V1-F1
#
_cell.length_a   1.000
_cell.length_b   1.000
_cell.length_c   1.000
_cell.angle_alpha   90.00
_cell.angle_beta   90.00
_cell.angle_gamma   90.00
#
_symmetry.space_group_name_H-M   'P 1'
#
loop_
_entity.id
_entity.type
_entity.pdbx_description
1 polymer ?
#
loop_
_entity_poly.entity_id
_entity_poly.type
_entity_poly.pdbx_seq_one_letter_code
_entity_poly.pdbx_strand_id
1 'polypeptide(L)'
;MCDVTKHRSSPDFVLPAIFRAIERGMFEFTDTVLQARPDLMWFSNQKDRNLFHFAIECRQEKIYSLIYRLNKRKRIMIGHKADKSGNCALHVAGMLSPLAKLDNISGAALQMQRELQWFQEVETIVLPRIKESPNYNDGMMPCELFTRSHKELVKEGERWMKESATSCTVVGALIITMMFAAAFTVPGGNNGETGFPIFLHKKLFMAFMVSDAISLFSSTTSVLMFLGILTSRYAEDDFLKSLPTKMIIGLSTLFISIATMMVAFSSALFIMIHEQSWIVIPMIFLASVPVTLFIWMQFPLLVEMYISTYGGGIVDKKVKSRA
;
A
#
# COMPACT_ATOMS: atom_id res chain seq x y z
N MET A 1 -63.49 17.76 -22.29
CA MET A 1 -63.18 16.97 -23.49
C MET A 1 -61.73 17.26 -23.83
N CYS A 2 -60.91 16.21 -23.78
CA CYS A 2 -59.46 16.25 -23.67
C CYS A 2 -58.77 16.74 -24.95
N ASP A 3 -57.78 17.62 -24.82
CA ASP A 3 -56.69 17.66 -25.79
C ASP A 3 -55.34 18.03 -25.14
N VAL A 4 -54.63 16.97 -24.75
CA VAL A 4 -53.20 16.74 -24.93
C VAL A 4 -52.28 17.98 -24.94
N THR A 5 -52.06 18.57 -23.76
CA THR A 5 -50.82 19.34 -23.51
C THR A 5 -49.68 18.36 -23.23
N LYS A 6 -49.05 17.99 -24.34
CA LYS A 6 -47.71 17.44 -24.55
C LYS A 6 -46.70 17.81 -23.45
N HIS A 7 -46.67 17.05 -22.35
CA HIS A 7 -45.47 16.95 -21.51
C HIS A 7 -44.43 16.08 -22.24
N ARG A 8 -43.75 16.67 -23.22
CA ARG A 8 -42.49 16.13 -23.77
C ARG A 8 -41.33 16.82 -23.08
N SER A 9 -40.76 16.09 -22.12
CA SER A 9 -39.31 15.98 -21.88
C SER A 9 -38.49 17.27 -21.90
N SER A 10 -38.30 17.89 -20.73
CA SER A 10 -37.04 18.59 -20.45
C SER A 10 -35.89 17.61 -20.72
N PRO A 11 -34.81 17.99 -21.43
CA PRO A 11 -33.63 17.14 -21.52
C PRO A 11 -33.15 16.92 -20.08
N ASP A 12 -33.04 15.66 -19.64
CA ASP A 12 -32.59 15.37 -18.28
C ASP A 12 -31.08 15.63 -18.18
N PHE A 13 -30.69 16.91 -18.10
CA PHE A 13 -29.30 17.39 -18.01
C PHE A 13 -28.60 16.89 -16.75
N VAL A 14 -29.37 16.47 -15.75
CA VAL A 14 -28.85 15.99 -14.47
C VAL A 14 -28.15 14.65 -14.65
N LEU A 15 -28.64 13.75 -15.54
CA LEU A 15 -28.01 12.44 -15.74
C LEU A 15 -26.60 12.57 -16.35
N PRO A 16 -26.35 13.34 -17.43
CA PRO A 16 -24.99 13.63 -17.87
C PRO A 16 -24.14 14.36 -16.83
N ALA A 17 -24.74 15.27 -16.04
CA ALA A 17 -24.02 16.01 -15.00
C ALA A 17 -23.53 15.11 -13.87
N ILE A 18 -24.36 14.18 -13.39
CA ILE A 18 -23.96 13.24 -12.33
C ILE A 18 -22.89 12.27 -12.80
N PHE A 19 -22.94 11.77 -14.05
CA PHE A 19 -21.85 10.93 -14.56
C PHE A 19 -20.51 11.70 -14.61
N ARG A 20 -20.49 12.96 -15.08
CA ARG A 20 -19.27 13.79 -15.03
C ARG A 20 -18.81 14.07 -13.60
N ALA A 21 -19.74 14.24 -12.67
CA ALA A 21 -19.42 14.40 -11.25
C ALA A 21 -18.75 13.16 -10.67
N ILE A 22 -19.24 11.97 -11.02
CA ILE A 22 -18.64 10.70 -10.63
C ILE A 22 -17.24 10.58 -11.23
N GLU A 23 -17.07 10.82 -12.53
CA GLU A 23 -15.76 10.77 -13.19
C GLU A 23 -14.71 11.62 -12.44
N ARG A 24 -15.10 12.82 -12.01
CA ARG A 24 -14.25 13.76 -11.27
C ARG A 24 -14.18 13.55 -9.76
N GLY A 25 -14.92 12.59 -9.20
CA GLY A 25 -14.93 12.30 -7.77
C GLY A 25 -15.64 13.35 -6.90
N MET A 26 -16.59 14.12 -7.47
CA MET A 26 -17.37 15.13 -6.74
C MET A 26 -18.43 14.48 -5.84
N PHE A 27 -18.00 14.05 -4.65
CA PHE A 27 -18.83 13.30 -3.71
C PHE A 27 -20.05 14.10 -3.25
N GLU A 28 -19.87 15.34 -2.80
CA GLU A 28 -20.93 16.16 -2.21
C GLU A 28 -22.07 16.43 -3.20
N PHE A 29 -21.71 16.72 -4.46
CA PHE A 29 -22.69 16.90 -5.54
C PHE A 29 -23.44 15.59 -5.82
N THR A 30 -22.71 14.49 -5.97
CA THR A 30 -23.30 13.17 -6.27
C THR A 30 -24.24 12.71 -5.16
N ASP A 31 -23.83 12.89 -3.91
CA ASP A 31 -24.64 12.57 -2.73
C ASP A 31 -25.94 13.39 -2.69
N THR A 32 -25.83 14.71 -2.85
CA THR A 32 -26.98 15.62 -2.83
C THR A 32 -27.99 15.29 -3.93
N VAL A 33 -27.52 15.03 -5.15
CA VAL A 33 -28.40 14.69 -6.27
C VAL A 33 -29.08 13.34 -6.06
N LEU A 34 -28.38 12.33 -5.53
CA LEU A 34 -28.96 11.02 -5.23
C LEU A 34 -29.98 11.05 -4.09
N GLN A 35 -29.82 11.96 -3.13
CA GLN A 35 -30.83 12.18 -2.08
C GLN A 35 -32.09 12.85 -2.65
N ALA A 36 -31.93 13.84 -3.53
CA ALA A 36 -33.06 14.55 -4.15
C ALA A 36 -33.81 13.70 -5.18
N ARG A 37 -33.09 12.88 -5.97
CA ARG A 37 -33.65 11.97 -6.99
C ARG A 37 -33.06 10.56 -6.89
N PRO A 38 -33.55 9.74 -5.95
CA PRO A 38 -33.05 8.38 -5.75
C PRO A 38 -33.25 7.45 -6.96
N ASP A 39 -34.24 7.72 -7.81
CA ASP A 39 -34.51 6.98 -9.04
C ASP A 39 -33.33 6.97 -10.01
N LEU A 40 -32.45 7.98 -9.94
CA LEU A 40 -31.25 8.09 -10.77
C LEU A 40 -30.29 6.89 -10.68
N MET A 41 -30.34 6.14 -9.57
CA MET A 41 -29.50 4.95 -9.39
C MET A 41 -29.78 3.83 -10.40
N TRP A 42 -30.96 3.83 -11.03
CA TRP A 42 -31.36 2.80 -12.00
C TRP A 42 -31.07 3.19 -13.45
N PHE A 43 -30.77 4.46 -13.70
CA PHE A 43 -30.40 4.93 -15.02
C PHE A 43 -28.96 4.56 -15.35
N SER A 44 -28.70 4.41 -16.64
CA SER A 44 -27.41 4.01 -17.16
C SER A 44 -26.84 5.02 -18.14
N ASN A 45 -25.52 4.97 -18.29
CA ASN A 45 -24.83 5.63 -19.39
C ASN A 45 -25.01 4.84 -20.71
N GLN A 46 -24.32 5.30 -21.76
CA GLN A 46 -24.37 4.69 -23.10
C GLN A 46 -23.86 3.23 -23.15
N LYS A 47 -23.05 2.79 -22.18
CA LYS A 47 -22.58 1.40 -22.04
C LYS A 47 -23.58 0.51 -21.28
N ASP A 48 -24.72 1.05 -20.84
CA ASP A 48 -25.66 0.43 -19.89
C ASP A 48 -25.08 0.24 -18.46
N ARG A 49 -24.08 1.05 -18.09
CA ARG A 49 -23.51 1.08 -16.73
C ARG A 49 -24.28 2.09 -15.88
N ASN A 50 -24.81 1.65 -14.75
CA ASN A 50 -25.40 2.55 -13.76
C ASN A 50 -24.33 3.38 -13.03
N LEU A 51 -24.77 4.32 -12.19
CA LEU A 51 -23.88 5.23 -11.45
C LEU A 51 -22.82 4.49 -10.62
N PHE A 52 -23.17 3.36 -10.01
CA PHE A 52 -22.24 2.58 -9.20
C PHE A 52 -21.24 1.80 -10.04
N HIS A 53 -21.64 1.22 -11.18
CA HIS A 53 -20.69 0.63 -12.13
C HIS A 53 -19.70 1.66 -12.63
N PHE A 54 -20.18 2.87 -12.92
CA PHE A 54 -19.30 3.94 -13.38
C PHE A 54 -18.37 4.43 -12.27
N ALA A 55 -18.85 4.50 -11.02
CA ALA A 55 -17.99 4.77 -9.87
C ALA A 55 -16.91 3.68 -9.68
N ILE A 56 -17.22 2.42 -10.00
CA ILE A 56 -16.26 1.31 -9.98
C ILE A 56 -15.21 1.46 -11.08
N GLU A 57 -15.64 1.73 -12.32
CA GLU A 57 -14.76 1.98 -13.46
C GLU A 57 -13.78 3.12 -13.15
N CYS A 58 -14.29 4.21 -12.55
CA CYS A 58 -13.48 5.37 -12.21
C CYS A 58 -12.74 5.25 -10.86
N ARG A 59 -12.76 4.11 -10.14
CA ARG A 59 -12.15 3.95 -8.79
C ARG A 59 -12.55 5.04 -7.78
N GLN A 60 -13.83 5.42 -7.77
CA GLN A 60 -14.34 6.48 -6.89
C GLN A 60 -14.88 5.91 -5.58
N GLU A 61 -13.97 5.52 -4.69
CA GLU A 61 -14.26 4.80 -3.43
C GLU A 61 -15.31 5.50 -2.57
N LYS A 62 -15.16 6.83 -2.38
CA LYS A 62 -16.10 7.65 -1.62
C LYS A 62 -17.50 7.64 -2.24
N ILE A 63 -17.62 7.72 -3.55
CA ILE A 63 -18.92 7.69 -4.23
C ILE A 63 -19.51 6.28 -4.21
N TYR A 64 -18.69 5.26 -4.46
CA TYR A 64 -19.10 3.86 -4.35
C TYR A 64 -19.66 3.53 -2.97
N SER A 65 -19.09 4.10 -1.90
CA SER A 65 -19.57 3.91 -0.51
C SER A 65 -21.07 4.20 -0.33
N LEU A 66 -21.66 5.08 -1.15
CA LEU A 66 -23.10 5.37 -1.13
C LEU A 66 -23.96 4.13 -1.39
N ILE A 67 -23.42 3.09 -2.03
CA ILE A 67 -24.12 1.83 -2.26
C ILE A 67 -24.50 1.15 -0.94
N TYR A 68 -23.74 1.38 0.14
CA TYR A 68 -23.99 0.78 1.45
C TYR A 68 -25.21 1.37 2.17
N ARG A 69 -25.74 2.51 1.72
CA ARG A 69 -27.04 3.04 2.16
C ARG A 69 -28.23 2.21 1.64
N LEU A 70 -28.00 1.44 0.58
CA LEU A 70 -29.03 0.59 0.00
C LEU A 70 -29.16 -0.71 0.79
N ASN A 71 -30.38 -1.25 0.82
CA ASN A 71 -30.61 -2.58 1.37
C ASN A 71 -29.86 -3.66 0.56
N LYS A 72 -29.62 -4.81 1.19
CA LYS A 72 -28.84 -5.91 0.59
C LYS A 72 -29.37 -6.34 -0.79
N ARG A 73 -30.70 -6.36 -0.98
CA ARG A 73 -31.32 -6.75 -2.27
C ARG A 73 -30.97 -5.79 -3.40
N LYS A 74 -31.07 -4.47 -3.17
CA LYS A 74 -30.70 -3.44 -4.15
C LYS A 74 -29.20 -3.49 -4.48
N ARG A 75 -28.33 -3.70 -3.48
CA ARG A 75 -26.88 -3.83 -3.71
C ARG A 75 -26.54 -5.01 -4.61
N ILE A 76 -27.14 -6.17 -4.35
CA ILE A 76 -26.95 -7.37 -5.17
C ILE A 76 -27.46 -7.11 -6.59
N MET A 77 -28.64 -6.50 -6.74
CA MET A 77 -29.18 -6.15 -8.07
C MET A 77 -28.23 -5.23 -8.85
N ILE A 78 -27.61 -4.27 -8.19
CA ILE A 78 -26.58 -3.41 -8.78
C ILE A 78 -25.35 -4.23 -9.14
N GLY A 79 -24.81 -5.05 -8.24
CA GLY A 79 -23.61 -5.86 -8.53
C GLY A 79 -23.78 -6.82 -9.71
N HIS A 80 -25.01 -7.29 -9.93
CA HIS A 80 -25.36 -8.29 -10.94
C HIS A 80 -25.69 -7.74 -12.31
N LYS A 81 -26.08 -6.47 -12.40
CA LYS A 81 -26.53 -5.88 -13.65
C LYS A 81 -25.37 -5.96 -14.65
N ALA A 82 -25.62 -6.56 -15.81
CA ALA A 82 -24.66 -6.62 -16.89
C ALA A 82 -24.76 -5.35 -17.74
N ASP A 83 -23.61 -4.85 -18.19
CA ASP A 83 -23.54 -3.80 -19.20
C ASP A 83 -23.78 -4.36 -20.61
N LYS A 84 -23.74 -3.52 -21.65
CA LYS A 84 -23.97 -3.95 -23.06
C LYS A 84 -23.02 -5.05 -23.54
N SER A 85 -21.87 -5.21 -22.90
CA SER A 85 -20.85 -6.20 -23.24
C SER A 85 -20.88 -7.42 -22.31
N GLY A 86 -21.90 -7.52 -21.44
CA GLY A 86 -22.04 -8.61 -20.49
C GLY A 86 -21.18 -8.45 -19.23
N ASN A 87 -20.55 -7.28 -19.02
CA ASN A 87 -19.71 -7.07 -17.84
C ASN A 87 -20.59 -6.73 -16.63
N CYS A 88 -20.49 -7.52 -15.56
CA CYS A 88 -21.06 -7.17 -14.26
C CYS A 88 -20.14 -6.18 -13.50
N ALA A 89 -20.55 -5.78 -12.29
CA ALA A 89 -19.74 -4.89 -11.44
C ALA A 89 -18.32 -5.42 -11.20
N LEU A 90 -18.16 -6.75 -11.04
CA LEU A 90 -16.87 -7.37 -10.80
C LEU A 90 -15.97 -7.37 -12.04
N HIS A 91 -16.53 -7.56 -13.25
CA HIS A 91 -15.77 -7.38 -14.50
C HIS A 91 -15.27 -5.94 -14.63
N VAL A 92 -16.11 -4.96 -14.28
CA VAL A 92 -15.71 -3.54 -14.33
C VAL A 92 -14.61 -3.22 -13.30
N ALA A 93 -14.64 -3.84 -12.11
CA ALA A 93 -13.54 -3.78 -11.16
C ALA A 93 -12.28 -4.50 -11.69
N GLY A 94 -12.46 -5.53 -12.51
CA GLY A 94 -11.42 -6.28 -13.22
C GLY A 94 -10.65 -5.50 -14.29
N MET A 95 -11.22 -4.41 -14.80
CA MET A 95 -10.56 -3.55 -15.78
C MET A 95 -9.53 -2.66 -15.09
N LEU A 96 -8.36 -2.45 -15.71
CA LEU A 96 -7.31 -1.61 -15.14
C LEU A 96 -7.81 -0.18 -14.89
N SER A 97 -7.51 0.37 -13.71
CA SER A 97 -7.84 1.74 -13.35
C SER A 97 -7.31 2.76 -14.39
N PRO A 98 -8.00 3.90 -14.62
CA PRO A 98 -7.43 5.02 -15.34
C PRO A 98 -6.06 5.43 -14.77
N LEU A 99 -5.07 5.65 -15.64
CA LEU A 99 -3.67 5.94 -15.28
C LEU A 99 -3.53 7.07 -14.24
N ALA A 100 -4.30 8.16 -14.42
CA ALA A 100 -4.28 9.31 -13.53
C ALA A 100 -4.63 9.00 -12.06
N LYS A 101 -5.26 7.85 -11.77
CA LYS A 101 -5.51 7.38 -10.40
C LYS A 101 -4.45 6.42 -9.90
N LEU A 102 -3.86 5.65 -10.80
CA LEU A 102 -2.80 4.70 -10.47
C LEU A 102 -1.52 5.45 -10.09
N ASP A 103 -1.20 6.54 -10.79
CA ASP A 103 -0.01 7.37 -10.57
C ASP A 103 0.04 8.07 -9.20
N ASN A 104 -1.08 8.14 -8.48
CA ASN A 104 -1.14 8.73 -7.14
C ASN A 104 -0.68 7.77 -6.02
N ILE A 105 -0.41 6.50 -6.34
CA ILE A 105 -0.01 5.47 -5.36
C ILE A 105 1.49 5.19 -5.51
N SER A 106 2.20 5.09 -4.38
CA SER A 106 3.65 4.90 -4.35
C SER A 106 4.07 3.51 -4.82
N GLY A 107 4.55 3.41 -6.06
CA GLY A 107 5.16 2.19 -6.59
C GLY A 107 4.16 1.13 -7.07
N ALA A 108 4.58 0.39 -8.11
CA ALA A 108 3.71 -0.57 -8.81
C ALA A 108 3.17 -1.70 -7.90
N ALA A 109 3.90 -2.09 -6.85
CA ALA A 109 3.43 -3.11 -5.92
C ALA A 109 2.25 -2.63 -5.05
N LEU A 110 2.26 -1.38 -4.60
CA LEU A 110 1.13 -0.80 -3.84
C LEU A 110 -0.06 -0.48 -4.74
N GLN A 111 0.21 -0.09 -5.98
CA GLN A 111 -0.81 0.01 -7.03
C GLN A 111 -1.53 -1.34 -7.22
N MET A 112 -0.77 -2.43 -7.40
CA MET A 112 -1.34 -3.77 -7.54
C MET A 112 -2.13 -4.20 -6.29
N GLN A 113 -1.58 -3.96 -5.10
CA GLN A 113 -2.27 -4.22 -3.83
C GLN A 113 -3.61 -3.49 -3.77
N ARG A 114 -3.66 -2.21 -4.18
CA ARG A 114 -4.89 -1.42 -4.17
C ARG A 114 -5.94 -1.96 -5.13
N GLU A 115 -5.54 -2.35 -6.34
CA GLU A 115 -6.44 -2.92 -7.33
C GLU A 115 -7.04 -4.25 -6.86
N LEU A 116 -6.25 -5.10 -6.18
CA LEU A 116 -6.74 -6.35 -5.58
C LEU A 116 -7.75 -6.10 -4.46
N GLN A 117 -7.42 -5.18 -3.55
CA GLN A 117 -8.33 -4.81 -2.46
C GLN A 117 -9.64 -4.21 -3.01
N TRP A 118 -9.55 -3.42 -4.09
CA TRP A 118 -10.72 -2.86 -4.78
C TRP A 118 -11.59 -3.96 -5.39
N PHE A 119 -10.96 -4.91 -6.07
CA PHE A 119 -11.63 -6.06 -6.66
C PHE A 119 -12.36 -6.90 -5.59
N GLN A 120 -11.69 -7.22 -4.48
CA GLN A 120 -12.28 -7.94 -3.35
C GLN A 120 -13.44 -7.18 -2.69
N GLU A 121 -13.36 -5.86 -2.60
CA GLU A 121 -14.45 -5.05 -2.03
C GLU A 121 -15.70 -5.10 -2.92
N VAL A 122 -15.55 -4.95 -4.23
CA VAL A 122 -16.66 -5.07 -5.20
C VAL A 122 -17.20 -6.50 -5.24
N GLU A 123 -16.35 -7.50 -5.04
CA GLU A 123 -16.75 -8.91 -4.96
C GLU A 123 -17.78 -9.16 -3.85
N THR A 124 -17.76 -8.38 -2.76
CA THR A 124 -18.69 -8.56 -1.62
C THR A 124 -20.16 -8.34 -1.96
N ILE A 125 -20.47 -7.62 -3.05
CA ILE A 125 -21.84 -7.33 -3.49
C ILE A 125 -22.32 -8.21 -4.65
N VAL A 126 -21.48 -9.13 -5.15
CA VAL A 126 -21.74 -9.99 -6.30
C VAL A 126 -21.98 -11.44 -5.84
N LEU A 127 -23.07 -12.08 -6.26
CA LEU A 127 -23.36 -13.47 -5.90
C LEU A 127 -22.38 -14.44 -6.59
N PRO A 128 -22.13 -15.62 -5.98
CA PRO A 128 -21.20 -16.62 -6.51
C PRO A 128 -21.41 -16.96 -7.98
N ARG A 129 -22.66 -17.20 -8.42
CA ARG A 129 -22.99 -17.54 -9.81
C ARG A 129 -22.52 -16.50 -10.83
N ILE A 130 -22.51 -15.22 -10.46
CA ILE A 130 -22.10 -14.14 -11.37
C ILE A 130 -20.58 -14.05 -11.48
N LYS A 131 -19.85 -14.50 -10.46
CA LYS A 131 -18.37 -14.58 -10.49
C LYS A 131 -17.85 -15.57 -11.53
N GLU A 132 -18.69 -16.53 -11.93
CA GLU A 132 -18.40 -17.56 -12.93
C GLU A 132 -19.05 -17.25 -14.29
N SER A 133 -19.72 -16.09 -14.42
CA SER A 133 -20.41 -15.72 -15.66
C SER A 133 -19.44 -15.03 -16.62
N PRO A 134 -19.24 -15.55 -17.85
CA PRO A 134 -18.37 -14.90 -18.83
C PRO A 134 -19.05 -13.65 -19.41
N ASN A 135 -18.25 -12.64 -19.76
CA ASN A 135 -18.74 -11.51 -20.53
C ASN A 135 -19.03 -11.93 -22.00
N TYR A 136 -19.81 -11.13 -22.72
CA TYR A 136 -20.25 -11.50 -24.08
C TYR A 136 -19.16 -11.31 -25.12
N ASN A 137 -18.33 -10.27 -24.96
CA ASN A 137 -17.36 -9.88 -25.98
C ASN A 137 -16.15 -10.81 -25.99
N ASP A 138 -15.56 -11.08 -24.83
CA ASP A 138 -14.30 -11.80 -24.72
C ASP A 138 -14.46 -13.22 -24.16
N GLY A 139 -15.66 -13.58 -23.69
CA GLY A 139 -15.91 -14.87 -23.03
C GLY A 139 -15.19 -15.04 -21.70
N MET A 140 -14.74 -13.94 -21.06
CA MET A 140 -13.90 -14.00 -19.86
C MET A 140 -14.73 -13.87 -18.57
N MET A 141 -14.37 -14.67 -17.57
CA MET A 141 -14.84 -14.48 -16.20
C MET A 141 -14.20 -13.22 -15.58
N PRO A 142 -14.81 -12.60 -14.54
CA PRO A 142 -14.24 -11.44 -13.87
C PRO A 142 -12.79 -11.61 -13.39
N CYS A 143 -12.44 -12.75 -12.81
CA CYS A 143 -11.07 -13.02 -12.35
C CYS A 143 -10.09 -13.16 -13.52
N GLU A 144 -10.49 -13.83 -14.59
CA GLU A 144 -9.66 -13.96 -15.80
C GLU A 144 -9.40 -12.59 -16.45
N LEU A 145 -10.43 -11.74 -16.50
CA LEU A 145 -10.30 -10.36 -16.97
C LEU A 145 -9.37 -9.55 -16.07
N PHE A 146 -9.46 -9.71 -14.74
CA PHE A 146 -8.57 -9.04 -13.78
C PHE A 146 -7.11 -9.44 -14.03
N THR A 147 -6.82 -10.74 -14.05
CA THR A 147 -5.48 -11.28 -14.29
C THR A 147 -4.91 -10.82 -15.63
N ARG A 148 -5.73 -10.83 -16.69
CA ARG A 148 -5.32 -10.34 -18.02
C ARG A 148 -5.01 -8.84 -18.01
N SER A 149 -5.87 -8.03 -17.38
CA SER A 149 -5.75 -6.57 -17.38
C SER A 149 -4.60 -6.06 -16.52
N HIS A 150 -4.25 -6.79 -15.46
CA HIS A 150 -3.21 -6.38 -14.49
C HIS A 150 -1.88 -7.10 -14.68
N LYS A 151 -1.74 -7.94 -15.72
CA LYS A 151 -0.52 -8.72 -15.99
C LYS A 151 0.76 -7.89 -16.01
N GLU A 152 0.75 -6.73 -16.65
CA GLU A 152 1.94 -5.86 -16.68
C GLU A 152 2.18 -5.18 -15.33
N LEU A 153 1.12 -4.78 -14.61
CA LEU A 153 1.23 -4.20 -13.28
C LEU A 153 1.84 -5.19 -12.25
N VAL A 154 1.48 -6.48 -12.35
CA VAL A 154 2.10 -7.55 -11.55
C VAL A 154 3.59 -7.64 -11.81
N LYS A 155 4.02 -7.62 -13.08
CA LYS A 155 5.45 -7.65 -13.43
C LYS A 155 6.20 -6.41 -12.95
N GLU A 156 5.59 -5.23 -13.07
CA GLU A 156 6.18 -3.99 -12.59
C GLU A 156 6.27 -3.97 -11.06
N GLY A 157 5.26 -4.48 -10.37
CA GLY A 157 5.26 -4.65 -8.92
C GLY A 157 6.30 -5.65 -8.44
N GLU A 158 6.46 -6.77 -9.16
CA GLU A 158 7.52 -7.75 -8.92
C GLU A 158 8.90 -7.11 -9.08
N ARG A 159 9.14 -6.41 -10.18
CA ARG A 159 10.41 -5.71 -10.45
C ARG A 159 10.71 -4.69 -9.35
N TRP A 160 9.74 -3.84 -9.01
CA TRP A 160 9.90 -2.81 -7.99
C TRP A 160 10.29 -3.41 -6.63
N MET A 161 9.65 -4.50 -6.21
CA MET A 161 9.97 -5.18 -4.95
C MET A 161 11.34 -5.86 -5.00
N LYS A 162 11.69 -6.55 -6.10
CA LYS A 162 12.99 -7.21 -6.24
C LYS A 162 14.15 -6.21 -6.26
N GLU A 163 14.02 -5.11 -6.98
CA GLU A 163 15.03 -4.05 -7.03
C GLU A 163 15.23 -3.44 -5.64
N SER A 164 14.13 -3.05 -4.98
CA SER A 164 14.17 -2.48 -3.63
C SER A 164 14.76 -3.46 -2.60
N ALA A 165 14.35 -4.72 -2.63
CA ALA A 165 14.87 -5.77 -1.76
C ALA A 165 16.36 -6.03 -2.01
N THR A 166 16.82 -6.01 -3.26
CA THR A 166 18.24 -6.18 -3.62
C THR A 166 19.08 -5.05 -3.04
N SER A 167 18.68 -3.80 -3.27
CA SER A 167 19.39 -2.63 -2.73
C SER A 167 19.47 -2.66 -1.21
N CYS A 168 18.37 -3.00 -0.53
CA CYS A 168 18.35 -3.07 0.92
C CYS A 168 19.14 -4.28 1.48
N THR A 169 19.18 -5.39 0.74
CA THR A 169 20.00 -6.57 1.08
C THR A 169 21.48 -6.23 1.08
N VAL A 170 21.96 -5.46 0.08
CA VAL A 170 23.35 -5.01 0.03
C VAL A 170 23.69 -4.14 1.23
N VAL A 171 22.85 -3.16 1.57
CA VAL A 171 23.03 -2.32 2.76
C VAL A 171 23.04 -3.17 4.03
N GLY A 172 22.09 -4.09 4.18
CA GLY A 172 22.03 -4.99 5.33
C GLY A 172 23.27 -5.88 5.47
N ALA A 173 23.76 -6.46 4.36
CA ALA A 173 24.97 -7.28 4.34
C ALA A 173 26.21 -6.48 4.77
N LEU A 174 26.36 -5.24 4.28
CA LEU A 174 27.46 -4.36 4.70
C LEU A 174 27.41 -4.08 6.20
N ILE A 175 26.23 -3.81 6.76
CA ILE A 175 26.09 -3.60 8.20
C ILE A 175 26.47 -4.87 8.97
N ILE A 176 26.01 -6.05 8.54
CA ILE A 176 26.38 -7.33 9.18
C ILE A 176 27.91 -7.47 9.24
N THR A 177 28.60 -7.22 8.12
CA THR A 177 30.07 -7.32 8.07
C THR A 177 30.75 -6.30 8.98
N MET A 178 30.32 -5.03 8.96
CA MET A 178 30.91 -3.97 9.79
C MET A 178 30.73 -4.23 11.28
N MET A 179 29.51 -4.59 11.71
CA MET A 179 29.21 -4.85 13.12
C MET A 179 29.86 -6.14 13.60
N PHE A 180 29.85 -7.20 12.80
CA PHE A 180 30.56 -8.43 13.14
C PHE A 180 32.06 -8.17 13.35
N ALA A 181 32.70 -7.37 12.50
CA ALA A 181 34.09 -6.98 12.71
C ALA A 181 34.25 -6.17 14.01
N ALA A 182 33.41 -5.16 14.24
CA ALA A 182 33.45 -4.29 15.41
C ALA A 182 33.28 -5.04 16.74
N ALA A 183 32.48 -6.11 16.77
CA ALA A 183 32.32 -6.99 17.93
C ALA A 183 33.64 -7.65 18.37
N PHE A 184 34.56 -7.93 17.44
CA PHE A 184 35.85 -8.55 17.72
C PHE A 184 37.01 -7.55 17.72
N THR A 185 36.87 -6.41 17.06
CA THR A 185 37.83 -5.30 17.07
C THR A 185 37.38 -4.18 18.00
N VAL A 186 37.12 -4.55 19.25
CA VAL A 186 36.49 -3.66 20.23
C VAL A 186 37.29 -2.37 20.48
N PRO A 187 36.62 -1.23 20.72
CA PRO A 187 37.29 0.04 21.02
C PRO A 187 38.19 -0.08 22.25
N GLY A 188 39.45 0.34 22.13
CA GLY A 188 40.45 0.21 23.20
C GLY A 188 41.19 -1.12 23.24
N GLY A 189 40.75 -2.14 22.51
CA GLY A 189 41.40 -3.44 22.44
C GLY A 189 41.20 -4.31 23.68
N ASN A 190 41.94 -5.43 23.69
CA ASN A 190 41.89 -6.45 24.74
C ASN A 190 43.16 -6.40 25.60
N ASN A 191 43.03 -6.78 26.86
CA ASN A 191 44.16 -6.96 27.75
C ASN A 191 44.99 -8.17 27.28
N GLY A 192 46.30 -7.99 27.07
CA GLY A 192 47.20 -9.02 26.56
C GLY A 192 47.37 -10.24 27.48
N GLU A 193 47.09 -10.12 28.78
CA GLU A 193 47.23 -11.22 29.74
C GLU A 193 45.94 -12.03 29.92
N THR A 194 44.78 -11.37 29.91
CA THR A 194 43.49 -12.00 30.22
C THR A 194 42.61 -12.21 28.99
N GLY A 195 42.89 -11.53 27.87
CA GLY A 195 42.08 -11.53 26.67
C GLY A 195 40.78 -10.73 26.76
N PHE A 196 40.42 -10.19 27.94
CA PHE A 196 39.20 -9.42 28.12
C PHE A 196 39.32 -7.97 27.60
N PRO A 197 38.22 -7.36 27.13
CA PRO A 197 38.21 -5.96 26.73
C PRO A 197 38.64 -5.02 27.87
N ILE A 198 39.53 -4.07 27.57
CA ILE A 198 40.10 -3.15 28.59
C ILE A 198 39.00 -2.29 29.24
N PHE A 199 37.95 -1.96 28.49
CA PHE A 199 36.84 -1.11 28.96
C PHE A 199 35.60 -1.89 29.43
N LEU A 200 35.70 -3.19 29.70
CA LEU A 200 34.57 -4.07 30.04
C LEU A 200 33.62 -3.49 31.10
N HIS A 201 34.15 -2.82 32.12
CA HIS A 201 33.38 -2.26 33.23
C HIS A 201 32.82 -0.85 32.97
N LYS A 202 33.11 -0.22 31.83
CA LYS A 202 32.56 1.10 31.49
C LYS A 202 31.16 0.98 30.90
N LYS A 203 30.22 1.82 31.36
CA LYS A 203 28.84 1.84 30.87
C LYS A 203 28.74 2.05 29.35
N LEU A 204 29.60 2.90 28.79
CA LEU A 204 29.65 3.16 27.35
C LEU A 204 30.10 1.93 26.54
N PHE A 205 30.98 1.09 27.11
CA PHE A 205 31.39 -0.16 26.48
C PHE A 205 30.25 -1.16 26.41
N MET A 206 29.46 -1.28 27.49
CA MET A 206 28.25 -2.10 27.48
C MET A 206 27.22 -1.57 26.47
N ALA A 207 27.04 -0.25 26.36
CA ALA A 207 26.16 0.34 25.36
C ALA A 207 26.63 0.05 23.92
N PHE A 208 27.95 0.09 23.67
CA PHE A 208 28.55 -0.32 22.41
C PHE A 208 28.21 -1.79 22.09
N MET A 209 28.56 -2.74 22.97
CA MET A 209 28.36 -4.17 22.72
C MET A 209 26.89 -4.56 22.52
N VAL A 210 25.98 -3.97 23.30
CA VAL A 210 24.53 -4.25 23.17
C VAL A 210 23.99 -3.67 21.87
N SER A 211 24.36 -2.43 21.53
CA SER A 211 23.91 -1.80 20.28
C SER A 211 24.47 -2.52 19.05
N ASP A 212 25.72 -3.01 19.14
CA ASP A 212 26.35 -3.80 18.10
C ASP A 212 25.61 -5.10 17.82
N ALA A 213 25.30 -5.86 18.87
CA ALA A 213 24.51 -7.09 18.76
C ALA A 213 23.11 -6.83 18.18
N ILE A 214 22.40 -5.80 18.65
CA ILE A 214 21.08 -5.44 18.12
C ILE A 214 21.18 -5.10 16.63
N SER A 215 22.19 -4.33 16.23
CA SER A 215 22.41 -3.96 14.82
C SER A 215 22.63 -5.20 13.96
N LEU A 216 23.52 -6.10 14.38
CA LEU A 216 23.87 -7.31 13.65
C LEU A 216 22.67 -8.24 13.45
N PHE A 217 21.95 -8.57 14.54
CA PHE A 217 20.80 -9.48 14.47
C PHE A 217 19.62 -8.86 13.71
N SER A 218 19.36 -7.56 13.90
CA SER A 218 18.32 -6.85 13.16
C SER A 218 18.64 -6.77 11.67
N SER A 219 19.90 -6.51 11.31
CA SER A 219 20.35 -6.50 9.91
C SER A 219 20.25 -7.89 9.26
N THR A 220 20.62 -8.94 9.99
CA THR A 220 20.49 -10.33 9.53
C THR A 220 19.03 -10.70 9.28
N THR A 221 18.14 -10.31 10.18
CA THR A 221 16.69 -10.51 10.01
C THR A 221 16.18 -9.77 8.77
N SER A 222 16.62 -8.54 8.56
CA SER A 222 16.29 -7.73 7.38
C SER A 222 16.71 -8.41 6.07
N VAL A 223 17.95 -8.87 5.99
CA VAL A 223 18.50 -9.61 4.84
C VAL A 223 17.70 -10.87 4.56
N LEU A 224 17.34 -11.66 5.59
CA LEU A 224 16.53 -12.86 5.40
C LEU A 224 15.12 -12.54 4.88
N MET A 225 14.51 -11.45 5.34
CA MET A 225 13.21 -11.01 4.83
C MET A 225 13.28 -10.57 3.37
N PHE A 226 14.31 -9.80 2.99
CA PHE A 226 14.52 -9.41 1.58
C PHE A 226 14.87 -10.59 0.67
N LEU A 227 15.66 -11.55 1.15
CA LEU A 227 15.87 -12.82 0.45
C LEU A 227 14.54 -13.57 0.26
N GLY A 228 13.66 -13.53 1.27
CA GLY A 228 12.30 -14.04 1.19
C GLY A 228 11.44 -13.33 0.14
N ILE A 229 11.70 -12.06 -0.17
CA ILE A 229 11.04 -11.32 -1.26
C ILE A 229 11.60 -11.75 -2.62
N LEU A 230 12.93 -11.88 -2.73
CA LEU A 230 13.59 -12.32 -3.98
C LEU A 230 13.20 -13.74 -4.40
N THR A 231 12.89 -14.62 -3.44
CA THR A 231 12.53 -16.03 -3.67
C THR A 231 11.02 -16.30 -3.71
N SER A 232 10.18 -15.26 -3.56
CA SER A 232 8.71 -15.42 -3.62
C SER A 232 8.21 -15.72 -5.03
N ARG A 233 7.00 -16.32 -5.11
CA ARG A 233 6.37 -16.70 -6.40
C ARG A 233 5.68 -15.54 -7.12
N TYR A 234 5.36 -14.46 -6.40
CA TYR A 234 4.64 -13.29 -6.93
C TYR A 234 3.30 -13.63 -7.58
N ALA A 235 2.51 -14.50 -6.94
CA ALA A 235 1.11 -14.65 -7.31
C ALA A 235 0.35 -13.35 -6.99
N GLU A 236 -0.72 -13.05 -7.71
CA GLU A 236 -1.50 -11.82 -7.52
C GLU A 236 -1.92 -11.63 -6.06
N ASP A 237 -2.49 -12.67 -5.43
CA ASP A 237 -2.89 -12.63 -4.02
C ASP A 237 -1.74 -12.38 -3.03
N ASP A 238 -0.50 -12.68 -3.40
CA ASP A 238 0.65 -12.42 -2.53
C ASP A 238 0.85 -10.91 -2.29
N PHE A 239 0.43 -10.05 -3.24
CA PHE A 239 0.52 -8.60 -3.14
C PHE A 239 -0.43 -8.01 -2.08
N LEU A 240 -1.45 -8.75 -1.64
CA LEU A 240 -2.38 -8.25 -0.62
C LEU A 240 -1.73 -8.11 0.76
N LYS A 241 -0.95 -9.13 1.15
CA LYS A 241 -0.45 -9.25 2.52
C LYS A 241 0.92 -9.88 2.62
N SER A 242 1.16 -11.01 1.96
CA SER A 242 2.41 -11.77 2.10
C SER A 242 3.65 -10.94 1.74
N LEU A 243 3.66 -10.36 0.54
CA LEU A 243 4.78 -9.57 0.03
C LEU A 243 4.95 -8.25 0.79
N PRO A 244 3.91 -7.41 0.98
CA PRO A 244 4.03 -6.20 1.81
C PRO A 244 4.50 -6.49 3.24
N THR A 245 4.04 -7.58 3.88
CA THR A 245 4.47 -7.92 5.24
C THR A 245 5.97 -8.18 5.31
N LYS A 246 6.53 -8.96 4.37
CA LYS A 246 7.98 -9.20 4.30
C LYS A 246 8.75 -7.90 4.09
N MET A 247 8.24 -7.00 3.23
CA MET A 247 8.84 -5.70 2.96
C MET A 247 8.84 -4.80 4.21
N ILE A 248 7.71 -4.72 4.92
CA ILE A 248 7.56 -3.96 6.16
C ILE A 248 8.54 -4.46 7.23
N ILE A 249 8.61 -5.78 7.47
CA ILE A 249 9.52 -6.35 8.47
C ILE A 249 10.97 -6.10 8.07
N GLY A 250 11.32 -6.34 6.79
CA GLY A 250 12.67 -6.12 6.28
C GLY A 250 13.15 -4.68 6.45
N LEU A 251 12.33 -3.71 6.06
CA LEU A 251 12.67 -2.30 6.19
C LEU A 251 12.69 -1.80 7.64
N SER A 252 11.76 -2.28 8.48
CA SER A 252 11.70 -1.89 9.90
C SER A 252 12.92 -2.39 10.67
N THR A 253 13.33 -3.64 10.42
CA THR A 253 14.54 -4.22 11.03
C THR A 253 15.82 -3.59 10.47
N LEU A 254 15.86 -3.20 9.19
CA LEU A 254 16.98 -2.42 8.65
C LEU A 254 17.10 -1.05 9.34
N PHE A 255 15.97 -0.39 9.58
CA PHE A 255 15.97 0.90 10.26
C PHE A 255 16.52 0.81 11.68
N ILE A 256 16.07 -0.18 12.46
CA ILE A 256 16.59 -0.46 13.80
C ILE A 256 18.09 -0.73 13.74
N SER A 257 18.54 -1.48 12.72
CA SER A 257 19.95 -1.80 12.51
C SER A 257 20.81 -0.55 12.28
N ILE A 258 20.37 0.36 11.41
CA ILE A 258 21.08 1.63 11.13
C ILE A 258 21.13 2.51 12.39
N ALA A 259 20.00 2.65 13.10
CA ALA A 259 19.95 3.48 14.31
C ALA A 259 20.91 2.95 15.39
N THR A 260 20.88 1.64 15.66
CA THR A 260 21.76 1.00 16.66
C THR A 260 23.22 0.97 16.23
N MET A 261 23.53 0.83 14.94
CA MET A 261 24.89 1.01 14.39
C MET A 261 25.44 2.41 14.71
N MET A 262 24.64 3.47 14.53
CA MET A 262 25.09 4.83 14.83
C MET A 262 25.30 5.05 16.34
N VAL A 263 24.51 4.39 17.20
CA VAL A 263 24.72 4.40 18.66
C VAL A 263 26.01 3.66 19.04
N ALA A 264 26.29 2.51 18.42
CA ALA A 264 27.54 1.78 18.62
C ALA A 264 28.74 2.63 18.19
N PHE A 265 28.69 3.20 16.99
CA PHE A 265 29.74 4.10 16.49
C PHE A 265 29.98 5.30 17.41
N SER A 266 28.91 5.96 17.88
CA SER A 266 29.01 7.09 18.81
C SER A 266 29.65 6.65 20.14
N SER A 267 29.23 5.51 20.68
CA SER A 267 29.77 4.95 21.93
C SER A 267 31.26 4.63 21.80
N ALA A 268 31.67 4.04 20.67
CA ALA A 268 33.07 3.75 20.36
C ALA A 268 33.93 5.02 20.31
N LEU A 269 33.45 6.08 19.64
CA LEU A 269 34.16 7.36 19.58
C LEU A 269 34.33 8.00 20.97
N PHE A 270 33.30 7.96 21.81
CA PHE A 270 33.40 8.46 23.18
C PHE A 270 34.42 7.70 24.02
N ILE A 271 34.51 6.38 23.84
CA ILE A 271 35.49 5.55 24.54
C ILE A 271 36.92 5.91 24.10
N MET A 272 37.12 6.12 22.79
CA MET A 272 38.44 6.42 22.23
C MET A 272 38.92 7.85 22.49
N ILE A 273 38.03 8.84 22.46
CA ILE A 273 38.36 10.29 22.48
C ILE A 273 37.95 10.93 23.83
N HIS A 274 37.95 10.14 24.90
CA HIS A 274 37.44 10.58 26.21
C HIS A 274 38.08 11.88 26.72
N GLU A 275 39.34 12.17 26.38
CA GLU A 275 40.07 13.37 26.81
C GLU A 275 39.82 14.62 25.94
N GLN A 276 39.24 14.50 24.74
CA GLN A 276 39.00 15.61 23.81
C GLN A 276 37.52 15.77 23.48
N SER A 277 36.69 16.00 24.50
CA SER A 277 35.22 16.03 24.39
C SER A 277 34.68 17.08 23.40
N TRP A 278 35.45 18.13 23.08
CA TRP A 278 35.08 19.14 22.08
C TRP A 278 34.89 18.56 20.66
N ILE A 279 35.64 17.51 20.30
CA ILE A 279 35.58 16.88 18.98
C ILE A 279 34.37 15.93 18.87
N VAL A 280 33.90 15.40 20.00
CA VAL A 280 32.85 14.38 20.02
C VAL A 280 31.46 14.96 19.71
N ILE A 281 31.19 16.21 20.14
CA ILE A 281 29.89 16.86 19.93
C ILE A 281 29.58 17.05 18.42
N PRO A 282 30.49 17.60 17.58
CA PRO A 282 30.29 17.66 16.13
C PRO A 282 30.13 16.28 15.48
N MET A 283 30.87 15.28 15.95
CA MET A 283 30.82 13.91 15.41
C MET A 283 29.46 13.24 15.64
N ILE A 284 28.83 13.45 16.80
CA ILE A 284 27.46 12.94 17.05
C ILE A 284 26.45 13.62 16.13
N PHE A 285 26.58 14.94 15.94
CA PHE A 285 25.72 15.67 15.02
C PHE A 285 25.83 15.09 13.60
N LEU A 286 27.05 14.84 13.13
CA LEU A 286 27.28 14.23 11.83
C LEU A 286 26.75 12.79 11.76
N ALA A 287 26.92 12.00 12.83
CA ALA A 287 26.38 10.65 12.96
C ALA A 287 24.85 10.58 12.96
N SER A 288 24.16 11.66 13.36
CA SER A 288 22.69 11.72 13.34
C SER A 288 22.12 11.95 11.94
N VAL A 289 22.90 12.54 11.02
CA VAL A 289 22.45 12.91 9.67
C VAL A 289 21.92 11.68 8.90
N PRO A 290 22.63 10.55 8.79
CA PRO A 290 22.12 9.38 8.07
C PRO A 290 20.81 8.82 8.66
N VAL A 291 20.67 8.82 9.99
CA VAL A 291 19.44 8.34 10.66
C VAL A 291 18.27 9.27 10.34
N THR A 292 18.47 10.58 10.44
CA THR A 292 17.42 11.56 10.12
C THR A 292 17.02 11.52 8.65
N LEU A 293 17.97 11.37 7.73
CA LEU A 293 17.70 11.20 6.30
C LEU A 293 16.90 9.91 6.02
N PHE A 294 17.27 8.81 6.68
CA PHE A 294 16.53 7.55 6.53
C PHE A 294 15.10 7.66 7.06
N ILE A 295 14.90 8.30 8.21
CA ILE A 295 13.55 8.59 8.74
C ILE A 295 12.76 9.43 7.73
N TRP A 296 13.35 10.50 7.20
CA TRP A 296 12.66 11.38 6.28
C TRP A 296 12.24 10.68 4.97
N MET A 297 13.10 9.83 4.42
CA MET A 297 12.87 9.19 3.12
C MET A 297 12.05 7.89 3.21
N GLN A 298 12.36 7.00 4.16
CA GLN A 298 11.80 5.64 4.19
C GLN A 298 10.56 5.51 5.08
N PHE A 299 10.43 6.36 6.10
CA PHE A 299 9.31 6.28 7.03
C PHE A 299 7.95 6.53 6.35
N PRO A 300 7.78 7.52 5.44
CA PRO A 300 6.51 7.71 4.75
C PRO A 300 6.06 6.46 3.99
N LEU A 301 6.99 5.80 3.27
CA LEU A 301 6.72 4.56 2.54
C LEU A 301 6.33 3.41 3.48
N LEU A 302 7.04 3.25 4.59
CA LEU A 302 6.71 2.24 5.62
C LEU A 302 5.31 2.45 6.19
N VAL A 303 4.95 3.69 6.50
CA VAL A 303 3.62 4.04 7.02
C VAL A 303 2.55 3.76 5.98
N GLU A 304 2.77 4.16 4.71
CA GLU A 304 1.85 3.90 3.61
C GLU A 304 1.61 2.39 3.42
N MET A 305 2.67 1.58 3.39
CA MET A 305 2.56 0.12 3.30
C MET A 305 1.80 -0.47 4.49
N TYR A 306 2.11 -0.03 5.71
CA TYR A 306 1.44 -0.52 6.91
C TYR A 306 -0.05 -0.21 6.91
N ILE A 307 -0.42 1.03 6.58
CA ILE A 307 -1.83 1.46 6.49
C ILE A 307 -2.54 0.73 5.34
N SER A 308 -1.89 0.56 4.19
CA SER A 308 -2.46 -0.17 3.05
C SER A 308 -2.72 -1.64 3.39
N THR A 309 -1.78 -2.31 4.07
CA THR A 309 -1.88 -3.75 4.38
C THR A 309 -2.76 -4.07 5.60
N TYR A 310 -2.70 -3.25 6.66
CA TYR A 310 -3.35 -3.55 7.95
C TYR A 310 -4.37 -2.50 8.40
N GLY A 311 -4.50 -1.39 7.67
CA GLY A 311 -5.45 -0.33 7.99
C GLY A 311 -6.91 -0.72 7.77
N GLY A 312 -7.79 0.27 7.92
CA GLY A 312 -9.21 0.09 7.60
C GLY A 312 -9.42 -0.25 6.13
N GLY A 313 -10.53 -0.94 5.83
CA GLY A 313 -10.90 -1.26 4.45
C GLY A 313 -11.00 0.00 3.58
N ILE A 314 -10.82 -0.18 2.26
CA ILE A 314 -10.80 0.89 1.26
C ILE A 314 -12.03 1.79 1.32
N VAL A 315 -13.18 1.21 1.62
CA VAL A 315 -14.47 1.89 1.57
C VAL A 315 -15.05 2.03 2.96
N ASP A 316 -15.47 3.25 3.30
CA ASP A 316 -16.25 3.49 4.51
C ASP A 316 -17.68 2.95 4.35
N LYS A 317 -17.97 1.84 5.03
CA LYS A 317 -19.29 1.17 5.00
C LYS A 317 -20.34 1.88 5.87
N LYS A 318 -19.95 2.86 6.70
CA LYS A 318 -20.82 3.54 7.67
C LYS A 318 -21.31 4.90 7.17
N VAL A 319 -21.74 4.97 5.92
CA VAL A 319 -22.26 6.23 5.35
C VAL A 319 -23.64 6.55 5.94
N LYS A 320 -23.70 7.54 6.84
CA LYS A 320 -24.97 8.07 7.37
C LYS A 320 -25.71 8.85 6.27
N SER A 321 -27.04 8.78 6.25
CA SER A 321 -27.83 9.75 5.48
C SER A 321 -27.79 11.08 6.24
N ARG A 322 -27.63 12.21 5.54
CA ARG A 322 -27.97 13.49 6.12
C ARG A 322 -29.50 13.54 6.14
N ALA A 323 -30.07 13.69 7.33
CA ALA A 323 -31.50 13.88 7.52
C ALA A 323 -31.87 15.32 7.17
#